data_AF-A0A820RFK7-F1
#
_entry.id   AF-A0A820RFK7-F1
#
_cell.length_a   1.000
_cell.length_b   1.000
_cell.length_c   1.000
_cell.angle_alpha   90.00
_cell.angle_beta   90.00
_cell.angle_gamma   90.00
#
_symmetry.space_group_name_H-M   'P 1'
#
loop_
_entity.id
_entity.type
_entity.pdbx_description
1 polymer ?
#
loop_
_entity_poly.entity_id
_entity_poly.type
_entity_poly.pdbx_seq_one_letter_code
_entity_poly.pdbx_strand_id
1 'polypeptide(L)'
;MPIPKLSMPNFALHFKKYIVQLVNSNNVHNHTITYYKYSKKYENPTCCMRMSRRIENVSSINIESGEIKLKRLHETINNFNEYIISACRLNMNTKDIFSGSYAKALVYYIMDYVTKSSLPFHDTFLLVLKAIQS
;
A
#
# COMPACT_ATOMS: atom_id res chain seq x y z
N MET A 1 -5.66 14.10 -15.84
CA MET A 1 -7.06 14.36 -15.41
C MET A 1 -7.17 15.70 -14.70
N PRO A 2 -8.08 16.59 -15.11
CA PRO A 2 -8.30 17.87 -14.46
C PRO A 2 -8.96 17.68 -13.08
N ILE A 3 -8.55 18.48 -12.10
CA ILE A 3 -9.16 18.50 -10.75
C ILE A 3 -10.52 19.20 -10.87
N PRO A 4 -11.62 18.62 -10.38
CA PRO A 4 -12.91 19.31 -10.30
C PRO A 4 -12.78 20.59 -9.46
N LYS A 5 -13.30 21.72 -9.95
CA LYS A 5 -13.29 22.98 -9.21
C LYS A 5 -14.51 23.07 -8.30
N LEU A 6 -14.34 23.60 -7.09
CA LEU A 6 -15.43 23.83 -6.13
C LEU A 6 -16.55 24.72 -6.69
N SER A 7 -16.23 25.63 -7.61
CA SER A 7 -17.18 26.55 -8.24
C SER A 7 -18.11 25.88 -9.27
N MET A 8 -17.92 24.59 -9.58
CA MET A 8 -18.74 23.89 -10.55
C MET A 8 -20.10 23.48 -9.97
N PRO A 9 -21.18 23.53 -10.76
CA PRO A 9 -22.45 22.92 -10.34
C PRO A 9 -22.24 21.41 -10.14
N ASN A 10 -22.94 20.84 -9.15
CA ASN A 10 -22.84 19.41 -8.81
C ASN A 10 -21.41 18.92 -8.52
N PHE A 11 -20.57 19.75 -7.91
CA PHE A 11 -19.18 19.41 -7.53
C PHE A 11 -19.06 18.02 -6.88
N ALA A 12 -19.95 17.68 -5.93
CA ALA A 12 -19.90 16.40 -5.23
C ALA A 12 -19.99 15.18 -6.16
N LEU A 13 -20.85 15.25 -7.18
CA LEU A 13 -20.98 14.18 -8.18
C LEU A 13 -19.73 14.07 -9.06
N HIS A 14 -19.21 15.23 -9.50
CA HIS A 14 -17.99 15.29 -10.29
C HIS A 14 -16.77 14.78 -9.52
N PHE A 15 -16.67 15.14 -8.24
CA PHE A 15 -15.62 14.67 -7.34
C PHE A 15 -15.68 13.15 -7.18
N LYS A 16 -16.87 12.58 -6.92
CA LYS A 16 -17.03 11.12 -6.79
C LYS A 16 -16.65 10.37 -8.07
N LYS A 17 -17.07 10.86 -9.24
CA LYS A 17 -16.67 10.29 -10.54
C LYS A 17 -15.15 10.35 -10.75
N TYR A 18 -14.55 11.48 -10.38
CA TYR A 18 -13.11 11.67 -10.45
C TYR A 18 -12.35 10.71 -9.51
N ILE A 19 -12.83 10.46 -8.29
CA ILE A 19 -12.24 9.47 -7.38
C ILE A 19 -12.31 8.06 -7.97
N VAL A 20 -13.48 7.65 -8.50
CA VAL A 20 -13.63 6.32 -9.12
C VAL A 20 -12.62 6.13 -10.26
N GLN A 21 -12.43 7.16 -11.08
CA GLN A 21 -11.45 7.15 -12.15
C GLN A 21 -10.01 6.99 -11.64
N LEU A 22 -9.61 7.74 -10.61
CA LEU A 22 -8.29 7.63 -9.98
C LEU A 22 -8.05 6.25 -9.36
N VAL A 23 -9.04 5.70 -8.67
CA VAL A 23 -8.94 4.40 -8.02
C VAL A 23 -8.74 3.32 -9.08
N ASN A 24 -9.53 3.36 -10.15
CA ASN A 24 -9.43 2.41 -11.25
C ASN A 24 -8.08 2.50 -11.98
N SER A 25 -7.49 3.69 -12.11
CA SER A 25 -6.21 3.85 -12.79
C SER A 25 -5.01 3.49 -11.91
N ASN A 26 -5.05 3.82 -10.62
CA ASN A 26 -3.85 3.83 -9.77
C ASN A 26 -3.85 2.79 -8.64
N ASN A 27 -5.03 2.36 -8.18
CA ASN A 27 -5.18 1.55 -6.97
C ASN A 27 -5.70 0.12 -7.24
N VAL A 28 -6.04 -0.20 -8.48
CA VAL A 28 -6.38 -1.56 -8.90
C VAL A 28 -5.10 -2.33 -9.17
N HIS A 29 -4.96 -3.46 -8.48
CA HIS A 29 -3.87 -4.39 -8.75
C HIS A 29 -4.20 -5.28 -9.94
N ASN A 30 -3.31 -5.31 -10.94
CA ASN A 30 -3.37 -6.21 -12.09
C ASN A 30 -2.17 -7.16 -12.03
N HIS A 31 -2.42 -8.46 -12.07
CA HIS A 31 -1.34 -9.45 -12.03
C HIS A 31 -0.50 -9.39 -13.31
N THR A 32 0.80 -9.39 -13.12
CA THR A 32 1.82 -9.51 -14.17
C THR A 32 2.84 -10.56 -13.73
N ILE A 33 3.63 -11.07 -14.68
CA ILE A 33 4.59 -12.16 -14.46
C ILE A 33 5.60 -11.82 -13.34
N THR A 34 5.94 -10.54 -13.18
CA THR A 34 6.85 -10.04 -12.12
C THR A 34 6.32 -10.23 -10.70
N TYR A 35 5.00 -10.33 -10.52
CA TYR A 35 4.39 -10.46 -9.19
C TYR A 35 4.58 -11.84 -8.55
N TYR A 36 5.01 -12.83 -9.33
CA TYR A 36 5.35 -14.17 -8.84
C TYR A 36 6.85 -14.32 -8.56
N LYS A 37 7.59 -13.20 -8.44
CA LYS A 37 9.05 -13.18 -8.21
C LYS A 37 9.50 -14.13 -7.09
N TYR A 38 8.81 -14.10 -5.96
CA TYR A 38 9.12 -14.95 -4.80
C TYR A 38 8.41 -16.30 -4.81
N SER A 39 7.50 -16.50 -5.75
CA SER A 39 6.65 -17.69 -5.79
C SER A 39 7.02 -18.72 -6.82
N LYS A 40 8.10 -18.49 -7.59
CA LYS A 40 8.69 -19.47 -8.51
C LYS A 40 9.13 -20.78 -7.84
N LYS A 41 9.29 -20.78 -6.51
CA LYS A 41 9.72 -21.93 -5.70
C LYS A 41 8.57 -22.76 -5.11
N TYR A 42 7.32 -22.32 -5.24
CA TYR A 42 6.17 -22.97 -4.60
C TYR A 42 5.19 -23.47 -5.65
N GLU A 43 4.62 -24.67 -5.43
CA GLU A 43 3.62 -25.29 -6.34
C GLU A 43 2.39 -24.41 -6.55
N ASN A 44 2.03 -23.59 -5.55
CA ASN A 44 0.96 -22.59 -5.65
C ASN A 44 1.54 -21.18 -5.64
N PRO A 45 1.73 -20.55 -6.80
CA PRO A 45 2.36 -19.26 -6.87
C PRO A 45 1.45 -18.16 -6.28
N THR A 46 1.81 -17.60 -5.13
CA THR A 46 1.11 -16.48 -4.50
C THR A 46 1.68 -15.15 -4.99
N CYS A 47 0.81 -14.15 -5.15
CA CYS A 47 1.24 -12.81 -5.51
C CYS A 47 2.12 -12.22 -4.41
N CYS A 48 3.26 -11.62 -4.77
CA CYS A 48 4.15 -10.96 -3.81
C CYS A 48 3.46 -9.84 -3.02
N MET A 49 2.41 -9.23 -3.59
CA MET A 49 1.58 -8.22 -2.95
C MET A 49 0.42 -8.80 -2.12
N ARG A 50 0.32 -10.14 -2.02
CA ARG A 50 -0.73 -10.88 -1.28
C ARG A 50 -2.15 -10.59 -1.78
N MET A 51 -2.33 -10.55 -3.10
CA MET A 51 -3.62 -10.49 -3.79
C MET A 51 -4.00 -11.87 -4.36
N SER A 52 -5.26 -12.28 -4.43
CA SER A 52 -6.52 -11.56 -4.07
C SER A 52 -6.79 -11.55 -2.56
N ARG A 53 -7.30 -10.42 -2.03
CA ARG A 53 -7.66 -10.28 -0.60
C ARG A 53 -9.06 -10.81 -0.33
N ARG A 54 -9.28 -11.29 0.89
CA ARG A 54 -10.60 -11.67 1.40
C ARG A 54 -11.59 -10.49 1.31
N ILE A 55 -12.76 -10.76 0.74
CA ILE A 55 -13.92 -9.88 0.71
C ILE A 55 -14.58 -9.91 2.10
N GLU A 56 -14.88 -8.73 2.64
CA GLU A 56 -15.52 -8.55 3.93
C GLU A 56 -16.80 -7.73 3.69
N ASN A 57 -17.97 -8.33 3.87
CA ASN A 57 -19.24 -7.68 3.52
C ASN A 57 -19.68 -6.62 4.54
N VAL A 58 -19.17 -6.71 5.77
CA VAL A 58 -19.56 -5.86 6.90
C VAL A 58 -18.30 -5.43 7.65
N SER A 59 -18.26 -4.17 8.07
CA SER A 59 -17.21 -3.69 8.96
C SER A 59 -17.47 -4.22 10.37
N SER A 60 -16.47 -4.84 10.99
CA SER A 60 -16.58 -5.39 12.34
C SER A 60 -15.40 -4.96 13.20
N ILE A 61 -15.63 -4.91 14.51
CA ILE A 61 -14.60 -4.63 15.50
C ILE A 61 -14.55 -5.84 16.42
N ASN A 62 -13.37 -6.45 16.53
CA ASN A 62 -13.13 -7.48 17.51
C ASN A 62 -12.73 -6.81 18.83
N ILE A 63 -13.61 -6.93 19.84
CA ILE A 63 -13.47 -6.23 21.13
C ILE A 63 -12.26 -6.75 21.92
N GLU A 64 -11.94 -8.04 21.82
CA GLU A 64 -10.85 -8.65 22.58
C GLU A 64 -9.47 -8.28 22.01
N SER A 65 -9.35 -8.30 20.69
CA SER A 65 -8.07 -7.99 20.02
C SER A 65 -7.89 -6.51 19.69
N GLY A 66 -8.98 -5.72 19.70
CA GLY A 66 -9.01 -4.36 19.17
C GLY A 66 -8.86 -4.28 17.65
N GLU A 67 -8.98 -5.40 16.93
CA GLU A 67 -8.85 -5.43 15.46
C GLU A 67 -10.11 -4.86 14.81
N ILE A 68 -9.93 -3.84 13.95
CA ILE A 68 -11.01 -3.30 13.12
C ILE A 68 -10.86 -3.87 11.71
N LYS A 69 -11.91 -4.54 11.25
CA LYS A 69 -12.03 -5.02 9.87
C LYS A 69 -13.01 -4.11 9.15
N LEU A 70 -12.52 -3.42 8.13
CA LEU A 70 -13.38 -2.61 7.28
C LEU A 70 -14.01 -3.46 6.18
N LYS A 71 -15.24 -3.14 5.83
CA LYS A 71 -15.94 -3.68 4.67
C LYS A 71 -15.08 -3.51 3.42
N ARG A 72 -14.83 -4.62 2.73
CA ARG A 72 -14.10 -4.68 1.45
C ARG A 72 -14.96 -5.40 0.42
N LEU A 73 -15.37 -4.67 -0.61
CA LEU A 73 -16.20 -5.18 -1.71
C LEU A 73 -15.41 -5.64 -2.92
N HIS A 74 -14.10 -5.36 -2.97
CA HIS A 74 -13.24 -5.70 -4.10
C HIS A 74 -11.93 -6.29 -3.60
N GLU A 75 -11.51 -7.42 -4.19
CA GLU A 75 -10.35 -8.18 -3.75
C GLU A 75 -9.00 -7.55 -4.14
N THR A 76 -8.92 -6.94 -5.32
CA THR A 76 -7.67 -6.37 -5.86
C THR A 76 -7.49 -4.86 -5.64
N ILE A 77 -8.47 -4.15 -5.08
CA ILE A 77 -8.37 -2.70 -4.84
C ILE A 77 -7.75 -2.44 -3.48
N ASN A 78 -6.67 -1.66 -3.45
CA ASN A 78 -6.08 -1.21 -2.20
C ASN A 78 -7.01 -0.28 -1.42
N ASN A 79 -7.00 -0.41 -0.10
CA ASN A 79 -7.67 0.54 0.78
C ASN A 79 -7.12 1.94 0.51
N PHE A 80 -8.02 2.90 0.29
CA PHE A 80 -7.66 4.27 -0.05
C PHE A 80 -8.51 5.26 0.73
N ASN A 81 -7.98 6.46 0.89
CA ASN A 81 -8.73 7.59 1.37
C ASN A 81 -9.04 8.52 0.19
N GLU A 82 -10.31 8.91 0.04
CA GLU A 82 -10.79 9.72 -1.09
C GLU A 82 -10.07 11.07 -1.19
N TYR A 83 -9.74 11.68 -0.06
CA TYR A 83 -9.05 12.96 -0.03
C TYR A 83 -7.57 12.81 -0.37
N ILE A 84 -6.90 11.83 0.23
CA ILE A 84 -5.46 11.67 0.01
C ILE A 84 -5.17 11.19 -1.42
N ILE A 85 -5.99 10.28 -1.98
CA ILE A 85 -5.81 9.87 -3.38
C ILE A 85 -6.07 11.03 -4.34
N SER A 86 -7.00 11.94 -4.02
CA SER A 86 -7.27 13.12 -4.84
C SER A 86 -6.08 14.09 -4.91
N ALA A 87 -5.36 14.22 -3.79
CA ALA A 87 -4.20 15.09 -3.64
C ALA A 87 -2.92 14.46 -4.22
N CYS A 88 -2.61 13.23 -3.81
CA CYS A 88 -1.37 12.56 -4.20
C CYS A 88 -1.44 11.95 -5.60
N ARG A 89 -2.62 11.47 -6.04
CA ARG A 89 -2.84 10.81 -7.33
C ARG A 89 -1.90 9.62 -7.59
N LEU A 90 -1.55 8.90 -6.54
CA LEU A 90 -0.65 7.75 -6.55
C LEU A 90 -1.33 6.54 -5.93
N ASN A 91 -0.74 5.36 -6.17
CA ASN A 91 -1.17 4.13 -5.50
C ASN A 91 -1.06 4.29 -3.98
N MET A 92 -2.17 4.10 -3.28
CA MET A 92 -2.24 4.21 -1.83
C MET A 92 -2.70 2.89 -1.23
N ASN A 93 -2.14 2.53 -0.06
CA ASN A 93 -2.57 1.39 0.73
C ASN A 93 -2.68 1.78 2.20
N THR A 94 -3.87 2.23 2.61
CA THR A 94 -4.15 2.64 3.98
C THR A 94 -4.48 1.43 4.85
N LYS A 95 -3.81 1.31 6.00
CA LYS A 95 -4.11 0.31 7.02
C LYS A 95 -4.39 1.02 8.34
N ASP A 96 -5.51 0.68 8.95
CA ASP A 96 -5.85 1.19 10.27
C ASP A 96 -5.30 0.25 11.35
N ILE A 97 -4.67 0.82 12.38
CA ILE A 97 -4.00 0.07 13.43
C ILE A 97 -4.53 0.57 14.77
N PHE A 98 -5.38 -0.24 15.38
CA PHE A 98 -6.07 0.10 16.64
C PHE A 98 -5.62 -0.73 17.83
N SER A 99 -4.72 -1.69 17.63
CA SER A 99 -4.28 -2.60 18.68
C SER A 99 -2.79 -2.42 18.95
N GLY A 100 -2.44 -2.35 20.24
CA GLY A 100 -1.10 -2.00 20.71
C GLY A 100 -0.03 -3.00 20.26
N SER A 101 -0.37 -4.27 20.12
CA SER A 101 0.52 -5.30 19.60
C SER A 101 0.89 -5.06 18.13
N TYR A 102 -0.11 -4.75 17.29
CA TYR A 102 0.11 -4.39 15.88
C TYR A 102 0.85 -3.07 15.73
N ALA A 103 0.54 -2.07 16.57
CA ALA A 103 1.26 -0.80 16.58
C ALA A 103 2.75 -1.01 16.93
N LYS A 104 3.04 -1.81 17.96
CA LYS A 104 4.40 -2.17 18.34
C LYS A 104 5.13 -2.90 17.22
N ALA A 105 4.49 -3.90 16.61
CA ALA A 105 5.05 -4.65 15.49
C ALA A 105 5.32 -3.73 14.28
N LEU A 106 4.42 -2.79 13.97
CA LEU A 106 4.63 -1.81 12.91
C LEU A 106 5.82 -0.91 13.22
N VAL A 107 5.92 -0.37 14.43
CA VAL A 107 7.04 0.49 14.82
C VAL A 107 8.37 -0.25 14.70
N TYR A 108 8.45 -1.49 15.18
CA TYR A 108 9.65 -2.30 14.99
C TYR A 108 9.97 -2.55 13.51
N TYR A 109 8.96 -2.82 12.69
CA TYR A 109 9.15 -3.01 11.25
C TYR A 109 9.65 -1.74 10.56
N ILE A 110 9.08 -0.59 10.89
CA ILE A 110 9.52 0.71 10.34
C ILE A 110 10.95 1.00 10.81
N MET A 111 11.23 0.80 12.10
CA MET A 111 12.58 1.02 12.65
C MET A 111 13.59 0.12 11.97
N ASP A 112 13.36 -1.20 11.91
CA ASP A 112 14.23 -2.14 11.23
C ASP A 112 14.51 -1.71 9.79
N TYR A 113 13.48 -1.27 9.07
CA TYR A 113 13.62 -0.82 7.68
C TYR A 113 14.41 0.50 7.55
N VAL A 114 14.14 1.49 8.42
CA VAL A 114 14.81 2.79 8.39
C VAL A 114 16.27 2.68 8.87
N THR A 115 16.53 1.85 9.88
CA THR A 115 17.88 1.60 10.40
C THR A 115 18.65 0.57 9.57
N LYS A 116 18.03 -0.02 8.55
CA LYS A 116 18.70 -0.94 7.66
C LYS A 116 19.80 -0.20 6.90
N SER A 117 21.05 -0.46 7.25
CA SER A 117 22.21 0.05 6.52
C SER A 117 22.04 -0.27 5.03
N SER A 118 22.13 0.77 4.19
CA SER A 118 21.88 0.67 2.75
C SER A 118 22.87 -0.28 2.04
N LEU A 119 24.08 -0.42 2.59
CA LEU A 119 25.09 -1.38 2.17
C LEU A 119 25.72 -2.09 3.40
N PRO A 120 26.07 -3.38 3.27
CA PRO A 120 27.00 -4.01 4.20
C PRO A 120 28.29 -3.19 4.30
N PHE A 121 28.84 -3.05 5.51
CA PHE A 121 30.04 -2.23 5.74
C PHE A 121 31.20 -2.58 4.79
N HIS A 122 31.40 -3.87 4.51
CA HIS A 122 32.40 -4.37 3.58
C HIS A 122 32.25 -3.78 2.17
N ASP A 123 31.03 -3.73 1.64
CA ASP A 123 30.76 -3.24 0.30
C ASP A 123 30.92 -1.71 0.24
N THR A 124 30.51 -1.00 1.29
CA THR A 124 30.74 0.44 1.42
C THR A 124 32.22 0.77 1.49
N PHE A 125 32.99 0.00 2.27
CA PHE A 125 34.44 0.18 2.42
C PHE A 125 35.16 -0.02 1.08
N LEU A 126 34.83 -1.09 0.35
CA LEU A 126 35.39 -1.34 -0.98
C LEU A 126 35.08 -0.21 -1.97
N LEU A 127 33.86 0.35 -1.92
CA LEU A 127 33.46 1.44 -2.80
C LEU A 127 34.27 2.71 -2.53
N VAL A 128 34.45 3.07 -1.25
CA VAL A 128 35.24 4.24 -0.83
C VAL A 128 36.71 4.05 -1.18
N LEU A 129 37.27 2.86 -0.91
CA LEU A 129 38.67 2.55 -1.24
C LEU A 129 38.93 2.68 -2.74
N LYS A 130 38.00 2.20 -3.57
CA LYS A 130 38.08 2.32 -5.03
C LYS A 130 37.96 3.78 -5.50
N ALA A 131 37.16 4.60 -4.83
CA ALA A 131 37.02 6.02 -5.14
C ALA A 131 38.24 6.87 -4.73
N ILE A 132 39.02 6.43 -3.74
CA ILE A 132 40.27 7.08 -3.32
C ILE A 132 41.44 6.70 -4.26
N GLN A 133 41.38 5.52 -4.88
CA GLN A 133 42.42 5.00 -5.79
C GLN A 133 42.25 5.45 -7.25
N SER A 134 41.15 6.14 -7.58
CA SER A 134 40.86 6.72 -8.90
C SER A 134 41.22 8.20 -8.94
#